data_AF-A0A3P8T6D8-F1
#
_entry.id   AF-A0A3P8T6D8-F1
#
_cell.length_a   1.000
_cell.length_b   1.000
_cell.length_c   1.000
_cell.angle_alpha   90.00
_cell.angle_beta   90.00
_cell.angle_gamma   90.00
#
_symmetry.space_group_name_H-M   'P 1'
#
loop_
_entity.id
_entity.type
_entity.pdbx_description
1 polymer ?
#
loop_
_entity_poly.entity_id
_entity_poly.type
_entity_poly.pdbx_seq_one_letter_code
_entity_poly.pdbx_strand_id
1 'polypeptide(L)'
;CHMSSRINTLPNDLFRIVIIGGRWGGKSWSGNTILRKERFECGRTRTIQSEGRHGVVEGRKLTVVDTAGWSSSLFLTEIPEGDKQRFKLNPSKCPPGPNAFLLVIPIDSAFSVEQRKIVEDHMKLLGERVWRYTMVLFTCGDFLGGKTVEQHIESEGEALKWVIGRCKNRYHVFNNKEKTNTSQVSLLLEKIDEMVWHNNGNYYEIDEQIFKIIKEKQREVAERAQKRRTRAEEQRRHMITLIQGKCNSRCTQTNSEEYAFCQVG
;
A
#
# COMPACT_ATOMS: atom_id res chain seq x y z
N CYS A 1 -3.28 -44.30 20.25
CA CYS A 1 -2.13 -43.55 20.79
C CYS A 1 -2.11 -42.13 20.22
N HIS A 2 -2.42 -41.16 21.08
CA HIS A 2 -2.15 -39.71 21.00
C HIS A 2 -2.35 -38.93 19.69
N MET A 3 -3.60 -38.55 19.40
CA MET A 3 -3.94 -37.32 18.64
C MET A 3 -4.41 -36.21 19.60
N SER A 4 -3.66 -35.96 20.67
CA SER A 4 -3.97 -34.85 21.59
C SER A 4 -2.68 -34.23 22.10
N SER A 5 -2.12 -33.31 21.30
CA SER A 5 -1.13 -32.31 21.70
C SER A 5 -0.66 -31.48 20.48
N ARG A 6 -1.55 -30.70 19.86
CA ARG A 6 -1.16 -29.64 18.90
C ARG A 6 -1.88 -28.32 19.14
N ILE A 7 -2.08 -27.98 20.41
CA ILE A 7 -2.39 -26.61 20.82
C ILE A 7 -1.26 -26.16 21.73
N ASN A 8 -0.07 -26.01 21.15
CA ASN A 8 0.86 -25.00 21.65
C ASN A 8 0.47 -23.72 20.92
N THR A 9 -0.39 -22.95 21.58
CA THR A 9 -0.76 -21.59 21.20
C THR A 9 0.50 -20.79 20.85
N LEU A 10 0.64 -20.41 19.58
CA LEU A 10 1.56 -19.34 19.23
C LEU A 10 1.14 -18.09 20.03
N PRO A 11 2.05 -17.40 20.74
CA PRO A 11 1.70 -16.40 21.74
C PRO A 11 1.27 -15.04 21.16
N ASN A 12 0.72 -15.00 19.94
CA ASN A 12 0.28 -13.77 19.31
C ASN A 12 -1.17 -13.89 18.84
N ASP A 13 -2.10 -13.42 19.69
CA ASP A 13 -3.49 -13.12 19.34
C ASP A 13 -3.63 -12.03 18.25
N LEU A 14 -2.51 -11.51 17.73
CA LEU A 14 -2.45 -10.41 16.78
C LEU A 14 -1.57 -10.74 15.56
N PHE A 15 -2.20 -10.83 14.39
CA PHE A 15 -1.46 -10.82 13.11
C PHE A 15 -1.32 -9.42 12.55
N ARG A 16 -0.14 -9.16 12.00
CA ARG A 16 0.20 -7.92 11.29
C ARG A 16 0.59 -8.26 9.87
N ILE A 17 -0.27 -7.87 8.94
CA ILE A 17 -0.20 -8.24 7.53
C ILE A 17 0.01 -6.97 6.72
N VAL A 18 1.00 -6.97 5.84
CA VAL A 18 1.23 -5.89 4.87
C VAL A 18 0.97 -6.43 3.47
N ILE A 19 0.05 -5.80 2.75
CA ILE A 19 -0.33 -6.22 1.39
C ILE A 19 0.42 -5.36 0.39
N ILE A 20 1.28 -5.97 -0.43
CA ILE A 20 2.12 -5.32 -1.43
C ILE A 20 1.83 -5.86 -2.83
N GLY A 21 2.26 -5.14 -3.87
CA GLY A 21 2.00 -5.54 -5.26
C GLY A 21 1.72 -4.35 -6.18
N GLY A 22 1.52 -4.68 -7.46
CA GLY A 22 1.26 -3.69 -8.51
C GLY A 22 -0.01 -2.87 -8.27
N ARG A 23 -0.10 -1.73 -8.97
CA ARG A 23 -1.37 -1.00 -9.10
C ARG A 23 -2.42 -1.92 -9.71
N TRP A 24 -3.68 -1.76 -9.28
CA TRP A 24 -4.83 -2.51 -9.77
C TRP A 24 -4.81 -4.03 -9.53
N GLY A 25 -3.78 -4.59 -8.89
CA GLY A 25 -3.73 -6.02 -8.58
C GLY A 25 -4.73 -6.52 -7.53
N GLY A 26 -5.61 -5.67 -6.98
CA GLY A 26 -6.63 -6.12 -6.02
C GLY A 26 -6.24 -6.08 -4.54
N LYS A 27 -5.19 -5.35 -4.14
CA LYS A 27 -4.73 -5.26 -2.74
C LYS A 27 -5.81 -4.80 -1.75
N SER A 28 -6.47 -3.68 -2.03
CA SER A 28 -7.51 -3.11 -1.16
C SER A 28 -8.73 -4.03 -1.05
N TRP A 29 -9.10 -4.69 -2.16
CA TRP A 29 -10.13 -5.74 -2.17
C TRP A 29 -9.75 -6.90 -1.26
N SER A 30 -8.53 -7.44 -1.41
CA SER A 30 -8.03 -8.50 -0.54
C SER A 30 -7.98 -8.08 0.93
N GLY A 31 -7.60 -6.84 1.22
CA GLY A 31 -7.64 -6.30 2.58
C GLY A 31 -9.05 -6.28 3.19
N ASN A 32 -10.05 -5.90 2.39
CA ASN A 32 -11.47 -5.94 2.80
C ASN A 32 -11.97 -7.37 2.99
N THR A 33 -11.58 -8.30 2.10
CA THR A 33 -11.88 -9.74 2.22
C THR A 33 -11.30 -10.30 3.52
N ILE A 34 -10.03 -10.03 3.81
CA ILE A 34 -9.35 -10.47 5.05
C ILE A 34 -10.07 -9.94 6.29
N LEU A 35 -10.44 -8.65 6.30
CA LEU A 35 -11.12 -8.02 7.43
C LEU A 35 -12.63 -8.33 7.50
N ARG A 36 -13.18 -9.04 6.50
CA ARG A 36 -14.61 -9.31 6.32
C ARG A 36 -15.49 -8.05 6.36
N LYS A 37 -14.91 -6.89 6.02
CA LYS A 37 -15.53 -5.56 6.11
C LYS A 37 -14.93 -4.62 5.08
N GLU A 38 -15.73 -3.72 4.53
CA GLU A 38 -15.27 -2.65 3.63
C GLU A 38 -14.58 -1.55 4.45
N ARG A 39 -13.26 -1.65 4.61
CA ARG A 39 -12.41 -0.75 5.40
C ARG A 39 -11.45 0.08 4.56
N PHE A 40 -11.14 -0.41 3.36
CA PHE A 40 -10.34 0.25 2.33
C PHE A 40 -11.24 0.66 1.18
N GLU A 41 -10.99 1.84 0.63
CA GLU A 41 -11.65 2.30 -0.59
C GLU A 41 -11.20 1.46 -1.78
N CYS A 42 -12.17 0.97 -2.56
CA CYS A 42 -11.95 0.15 -3.74
C CYS A 42 -12.58 0.80 -4.98
N GLY A 43 -12.19 0.35 -6.18
CA GLY A 43 -12.77 0.80 -7.44
C GLY A 43 -11.82 1.70 -8.21
N ARG A 44 -12.26 2.91 -8.58
CA ARG A 44 -11.46 3.87 -9.39
C ARG A 44 -10.44 4.67 -8.58
N THR A 45 -10.46 4.56 -7.26
CA THR A 45 -9.52 5.25 -6.39
C THR A 45 -8.25 4.41 -6.22
N ARG A 46 -7.10 5.00 -6.53
CA ARG A 46 -5.80 4.39 -6.26
C ARG A 46 -5.38 4.71 -4.82
N THR A 47 -4.95 3.72 -4.05
CA THR A 47 -4.30 3.95 -2.75
C THR A 47 -3.06 4.84 -2.93
N ILE A 48 -3.11 6.07 -2.43
CA ILE A 48 -2.02 7.06 -2.53
C ILE A 48 -1.10 6.99 -1.31
N GLN A 49 -1.67 6.64 -0.15
CA GLN A 49 -0.95 6.48 1.11
C GLN A 49 -1.30 5.13 1.71
N SER A 50 -0.31 4.42 2.25
CA SER A 50 -0.57 3.13 2.87
C SER A 50 -1.32 3.33 4.19
N GLU A 51 -2.32 2.50 4.45
CA GLU A 51 -3.20 2.66 5.61
C GLU A 51 -3.31 1.35 6.39
N GLY A 52 -3.12 1.44 7.70
CA GLY A 52 -3.41 0.33 8.61
C GLY A 52 -4.89 0.32 8.98
N ARG A 53 -5.50 -0.85 8.96
CA ARG A 53 -6.85 -1.09 9.47
C ARG A 53 -6.83 -2.28 10.42
N HIS A 54 -7.64 -2.19 11.46
CA HIS A 54 -7.72 -3.20 12.50
C HIS A 54 -9.07 -3.93 12.45
N GLY A 55 -9.07 -5.21 12.81
CA GLY A 55 -10.28 -6.01 12.90
C GLY A 55 -10.09 -7.23 13.78
N VAL A 56 -11.20 -7.86 14.16
CA VAL A 56 -11.21 -9.18 14.79
C VAL A 56 -11.91 -10.13 13.84
N VAL A 57 -11.24 -11.20 13.47
CA VAL A 57 -11.73 -12.22 12.54
C VAL A 57 -11.45 -13.57 13.17
N GLU A 58 -12.48 -14.39 13.35
CA GLU A 58 -12.37 -15.73 13.97
C GLU A 58 -11.68 -15.70 15.35
N GLY A 59 -12.01 -14.68 16.15
CA GLY A 59 -11.43 -14.47 17.48
C GLY A 59 -10.00 -13.89 17.48
N ARG A 60 -9.36 -13.74 16.31
CA ARG A 60 -7.98 -13.23 16.17
C ARG A 60 -7.98 -11.75 15.85
N LYS A 61 -7.11 -10.98 16.51
CA LYS A 61 -6.90 -9.56 16.16
C LYS A 61 -6.03 -9.49 14.92
N LEU A 62 -6.41 -8.64 13.98
CA LEU A 62 -5.68 -8.40 12.74
C LEU A 62 -5.35 -6.92 12.62
N THR A 63 -4.14 -6.64 12.15
CA THR A 63 -3.77 -5.36 11.54
C THR A 63 -3.41 -5.64 10.10
N VAL A 64 -4.14 -5.03 9.17
CA VAL A 64 -3.90 -5.15 7.73
C VAL A 64 -3.48 -3.80 7.22
N VAL A 65 -2.33 -3.73 6.56
CA VAL A 65 -1.80 -2.52 5.93
C VAL A 65 -1.96 -2.66 4.42
N ASP A 66 -2.88 -1.90 3.83
CA ASP A 66 -2.94 -1.74 2.37
C ASP A 66 -1.86 -0.74 1.95
N THR A 67 -1.05 -1.08 0.95
CA THR A 67 0.03 -0.21 0.47
C THR A 67 -0.27 0.42 -0.88
N ALA A 68 0.29 1.60 -1.13
CA ALA A 68 0.28 2.17 -2.47
C ALA A 68 0.88 1.17 -3.47
N GLY A 69 0.19 0.96 -4.60
CA GLY A 69 0.65 0.04 -5.63
C GLY A 69 1.79 0.61 -6.45
N TRP A 70 2.78 -0.23 -6.77
CA TRP A 70 3.86 0.16 -7.67
C TRP A 70 3.42 0.19 -9.14
N SER A 71 4.08 1.05 -9.93
CA SER A 71 3.84 1.13 -11.36
C SER A 71 4.42 -0.09 -12.06
N SER A 72 3.69 -0.68 -13.00
CA SER A 72 4.13 -1.82 -13.82
C SER A 72 5.14 -1.44 -14.91
N SER A 73 5.58 -0.19 -14.96
CA SER A 73 6.42 0.35 -16.03
C SER A 73 7.73 0.97 -15.55
N LEU A 74 8.06 0.86 -14.26
CA LEU A 74 9.25 1.49 -13.68
C LEU A 74 10.17 0.44 -13.07
N PHE A 75 11.40 0.36 -13.57
CA PHE A 75 12.49 -0.37 -12.92
C PHE A 75 13.00 0.38 -11.69
N LEU A 76 13.79 -0.26 -10.83
CA LEU A 76 14.29 0.35 -9.58
C LEU A 76 14.92 1.73 -9.78
N THR A 77 15.65 1.94 -10.88
CA THR A 77 16.31 3.21 -11.22
C THR A 77 15.33 4.33 -11.52
N GLU A 78 14.13 4.01 -11.99
CA GLU A 78 13.11 4.96 -12.46
C GLU A 78 12.06 5.27 -11.37
N ILE A 79 12.02 4.48 -10.29
CA ILE A 79 11.14 4.76 -9.15
C ILE A 79 11.64 6.05 -8.46
N PRO A 80 10.77 7.07 -8.27
CA PRO A 80 11.13 8.26 -7.52
C PRO A 80 11.61 7.91 -6.10
N GLU A 81 12.66 8.58 -5.64
CA GLU A 81 13.25 8.31 -4.32
C GLU A 81 12.24 8.45 -3.17
N GLY A 82 11.29 9.39 -3.29
CA GLY A 82 10.19 9.54 -2.34
C GLY A 82 9.26 8.32 -2.29
N ASP A 83 9.02 7.65 -3.42
CA ASP A 83 8.20 6.44 -3.49
C ASP A 83 8.96 5.23 -2.91
N LYS A 84 10.26 5.10 -3.18
CA LYS A 84 11.13 4.09 -2.55
C LYS A 84 11.10 4.21 -1.02
N GLN A 85 11.24 5.43 -0.53
CA GLN A 85 11.19 5.73 0.91
C GLN A 85 9.83 5.37 1.50
N ARG A 86 8.73 5.81 0.89
CA ARG A 86 7.37 5.44 1.35
C ARG A 86 7.17 3.93 1.38
N PHE A 87 7.68 3.22 0.38
CA PHE A 87 7.58 1.76 0.33
C PHE A 87 8.34 1.09 1.48
N LYS A 88 9.57 1.54 1.77
CA LYS A 88 10.39 1.06 2.90
C LYS A 88 9.74 1.31 4.27
N LEU A 89 8.89 2.34 4.40
CA LEU A 89 8.19 2.64 5.64
C LEU A 89 6.91 1.83 5.85
N ASN A 90 6.41 1.09 4.86
CA ASN A 90 5.17 0.31 4.99
C ASN A 90 5.19 -0.68 6.18
N PRO A 91 6.27 -1.45 6.43
CA PRO A 91 6.32 -2.35 7.57
C PRO A 91 6.15 -1.66 8.92
N SER A 92 6.51 -0.38 9.04
CA SER A 92 6.42 0.36 10.31
C SER A 92 5.00 0.75 10.69
N LYS A 93 4.04 0.56 9.78
CA LYS A 93 2.63 0.87 10.03
C LYS A 93 1.94 -0.20 10.86
N CYS A 94 2.63 -1.29 11.17
CA CYS A 94 2.18 -2.33 12.06
C CYS A 94 3.31 -2.77 13.03
N PRO A 95 3.65 -1.96 14.05
CA PRO A 95 4.67 -2.30 15.04
C PRO A 95 4.36 -3.61 15.79
N PRO A 96 5.39 -4.36 16.23
CA PRO A 96 6.84 -4.11 16.03
C PRO A 96 7.35 -4.44 14.61
N GLY A 97 6.51 -5.03 13.76
CA GLY A 97 6.80 -5.37 12.37
C GLY A 97 5.83 -6.45 11.86
N PRO A 98 5.68 -6.63 10.54
CA PRO A 98 4.70 -7.56 10.00
C PRO A 98 5.07 -9.02 10.24
N ASN A 99 4.07 -9.84 10.52
CA ASN A 99 4.17 -11.30 10.52
C ASN A 99 4.18 -11.86 9.10
N ALA A 100 3.47 -11.18 8.19
CA ALA A 100 3.29 -11.61 6.81
C ALA A 100 3.29 -10.43 5.84
N PHE A 101 3.94 -10.61 4.70
CA PHE A 101 3.71 -9.85 3.49
C PHE A 101 2.89 -10.69 2.52
N LEU A 102 1.80 -10.11 2.00
CA LEU A 102 1.02 -10.71 0.94
C LEU A 102 1.38 -10.01 -0.37
N LEU A 103 2.14 -10.70 -1.23
CA LEU A 103 2.51 -10.21 -2.56
C LEU A 103 1.39 -10.53 -3.54
N VAL A 104 0.66 -9.50 -3.95
CA VAL A 104 -0.54 -9.65 -4.76
C VAL A 104 -0.20 -9.73 -6.24
N ILE A 105 -0.66 -10.81 -6.88
CA ILE A 105 -0.52 -11.08 -8.32
C ILE A 105 -1.89 -11.49 -8.86
N PRO A 106 -2.51 -10.73 -9.78
CA PRO A 106 -3.81 -11.12 -10.33
C PRO A 106 -3.65 -12.21 -11.40
N ILE A 107 -4.53 -13.21 -11.40
CA ILE A 107 -4.52 -14.34 -12.36
C ILE A 107 -5.07 -13.94 -13.73
N ASP A 108 -5.84 -12.86 -13.81
CA ASP A 108 -6.53 -12.40 -15.02
C ASP A 108 -5.60 -11.84 -16.12
N SER A 109 -4.29 -11.83 -15.88
CA SER A 109 -3.29 -11.34 -16.84
C SER A 109 -2.01 -12.16 -16.76
N ALA A 110 -1.31 -12.26 -17.89
CA ALA A 110 -0.09 -13.04 -17.98
C ALA A 110 1.05 -12.44 -17.14
N PHE A 111 1.84 -13.31 -16.49
CA PHE A 111 2.97 -12.93 -15.64
C PHE A 111 4.29 -12.88 -16.41
N SER A 112 4.72 -11.67 -16.82
CA SER A 112 5.87 -11.50 -17.70
C SER A 112 7.23 -11.45 -16.97
N VAL A 113 8.33 -11.59 -17.72
CA VAL A 113 9.70 -11.43 -17.22
C VAL A 113 9.95 -10.00 -16.70
N GLU A 114 9.34 -9.00 -17.31
CA GLU A 114 9.38 -7.60 -16.86
C GLU A 114 8.68 -7.45 -15.51
N GLN A 115 7.50 -8.05 -15.34
CA GLN A 115 6.79 -8.03 -14.06
C GLN A 115 7.59 -8.73 -12.96
N ARG A 116 8.26 -9.85 -13.27
CA ARG A 116 9.22 -10.49 -12.35
C ARG A 116 10.32 -9.53 -11.89
N LYS A 117 10.95 -8.81 -12.83
CA LYS A 117 12.01 -7.82 -12.51
C LYS A 117 11.48 -6.70 -11.62
N ILE A 118 10.28 -6.20 -11.89
CA ILE A 118 9.63 -5.16 -11.07
C ILE A 118 9.37 -5.67 -9.65
N VAL A 119 8.85 -6.89 -9.50
CA VAL A 119 8.66 -7.53 -8.18
C VAL A 119 10.00 -7.63 -7.46
N GLU A 120 11.03 -8.15 -8.13
CA GLU A 120 12.37 -8.29 -7.55
C GLU A 120 12.94 -6.95 -7.07
N ASP A 121 12.84 -5.91 -7.91
CA ASP A 121 13.33 -4.55 -7.62
C ASP A 121 12.64 -3.92 -6.41
N HIS A 122 11.32 -4.05 -6.29
CA HIS A 122 10.60 -3.54 -5.13
C HIS A 122 10.94 -4.33 -3.87
N MET A 123 11.03 -5.65 -3.97
CA MET A 123 11.36 -6.50 -2.82
C MET A 123 12.79 -6.26 -2.31
N LYS A 124 13.74 -5.92 -3.19
CA LYS A 124 15.10 -5.50 -2.81
C LYS A 124 15.09 -4.27 -1.87
N LEU A 125 14.11 -3.38 -1.96
CA LEU A 125 14.01 -2.23 -1.06
C LEU A 125 13.76 -2.65 0.40
N LEU A 126 13.14 -3.80 0.63
CA LEU A 126 12.90 -4.39 1.95
C LEU A 126 14.01 -5.37 2.37
N GLY A 127 15.02 -5.56 1.52
CA GLY A 127 16.15 -6.45 1.78
C GLY A 127 15.80 -7.94 1.68
N GLU A 128 16.84 -8.78 1.58
CA GLU A 128 16.68 -10.20 1.27
C GLU A 128 15.82 -10.98 2.27
N ARG A 129 15.83 -10.56 3.55
CA ARG A 129 15.06 -11.22 4.62
C ARG A 129 13.54 -11.15 4.40
N VAL A 130 13.02 -10.21 3.60
CA VAL A 130 11.58 -10.05 3.38
C VAL A 130 10.94 -11.31 2.79
N TRP A 131 11.66 -12.03 1.93
CA TRP A 131 11.16 -13.23 1.26
C TRP A 131 10.78 -14.33 2.27
N ARG A 132 11.46 -14.39 3.43
CA ARG A 132 11.13 -15.33 4.51
C ARG A 132 9.72 -15.11 5.09
N TYR A 133 9.22 -13.88 5.03
CA TYR A 133 7.91 -13.46 5.56
C TYR A 133 6.87 -13.23 4.46
N THR A 134 7.18 -13.57 3.20
CA THR A 134 6.30 -13.29 2.06
C THR A 134 5.58 -14.55 1.58
N MET A 135 4.29 -14.39 1.29
CA MET A 135 3.43 -15.34 0.61
C MET A 135 2.82 -14.65 -0.62
N VAL A 136 2.72 -15.37 -1.74
CA VAL A 136 2.01 -14.86 -2.92
C VAL A 136 0.51 -14.97 -2.70
N LEU A 137 -0.22 -13.87 -2.89
CA LEU A 137 -1.67 -13.86 -2.89
C LEU A 137 -2.17 -13.66 -4.32
N PHE A 138 -2.65 -14.74 -4.91
CA PHE A 138 -3.33 -14.66 -6.19
C PHE A 138 -4.71 -14.04 -6.02
N THR A 139 -5.07 -13.11 -6.91
CA THR A 139 -6.43 -12.55 -6.99
C THR A 139 -7.06 -12.88 -8.34
N CYS A 140 -8.35 -12.53 -8.50
CA CYS A 140 -9.13 -12.92 -9.68
C CYS A 140 -9.19 -14.45 -9.84
N GLY A 141 -9.31 -15.19 -8.72
CA GLY A 141 -9.34 -16.66 -8.72
C GLY A 141 -10.48 -17.27 -9.55
N ASP A 142 -11.53 -16.50 -9.84
CA ASP A 142 -12.59 -16.88 -10.77
C ASP A 142 -12.09 -17.11 -12.21
N PHE A 143 -10.95 -16.54 -12.59
CA PHE A 143 -10.33 -16.71 -13.92
C PHE A 143 -9.60 -18.04 -14.09
N LEU A 144 -9.44 -18.85 -13.03
CA LEU A 144 -8.85 -20.18 -13.15
C LEU A 144 -9.70 -21.13 -14.00
N GLY A 145 -11.01 -20.88 -14.14
CA GLY A 145 -11.87 -21.61 -15.07
C GLY A 145 -11.88 -23.13 -14.85
N GLY A 146 -11.75 -23.59 -13.60
CA GLY A 146 -11.68 -25.01 -13.24
C GLY A 146 -10.26 -25.61 -13.17
N LYS A 147 -9.22 -24.87 -13.57
CA LYS A 147 -7.83 -25.25 -13.33
C LYS A 147 -7.46 -25.05 -11.88
N THR A 148 -6.53 -25.86 -11.38
CA THR A 148 -5.92 -25.59 -10.08
C THR A 148 -4.91 -24.44 -10.19
N VAL A 149 -4.57 -23.81 -9.07
CA VAL A 149 -3.55 -22.76 -9.05
C VAL A 149 -2.16 -23.31 -9.41
N GLU A 150 -1.88 -24.58 -9.08
CA GLU A 150 -0.65 -25.27 -9.44
C GLU A 150 -0.54 -25.43 -10.96
N GLN A 151 -1.64 -25.80 -11.62
CA GLN A 151 -1.68 -25.86 -13.09
C GLN A 151 -1.45 -24.48 -13.71
N HIS A 152 -2.01 -23.42 -13.12
CA HIS A 152 -1.74 -22.05 -13.56
C HIS A 152 -0.26 -21.69 -13.42
N ILE A 153 0.34 -21.88 -12.23
CA ILE A 153 1.76 -21.63 -11.98
C ILE A 153 2.66 -22.40 -12.96
N GLU A 154 2.34 -23.66 -13.23
CA GLU A 154 3.10 -24.48 -14.17
C GLU A 154 3.02 -23.94 -15.60
N SER A 155 1.82 -23.51 -16.03
CA SER A 155 1.59 -22.98 -17.37
C SER A 155 2.11 -21.56 -17.60
N GLU A 156 2.24 -20.75 -16.55
CA GLU A 156 2.64 -19.33 -16.64
C GLU A 156 4.15 -19.17 -16.94
N GLY A 157 4.94 -20.19 -16.62
CA GLY A 157 6.36 -20.27 -16.94
C GLY A 157 7.30 -19.76 -15.85
N GLU A 158 8.60 -19.72 -16.21
CA GLU A 158 9.70 -19.56 -15.26
C GLU A 158 9.68 -18.24 -14.48
N ALA A 159 9.10 -17.19 -15.06
CA ALA A 159 9.01 -15.89 -14.40
C ALA A 159 8.19 -15.95 -13.10
N LEU A 160 7.01 -16.58 -13.16
CA LEU A 160 6.15 -16.75 -11.99
C LEU A 160 6.71 -17.81 -11.05
N LYS A 161 7.19 -18.94 -11.58
CA LYS A 161 7.82 -20.01 -10.78
C LYS A 161 8.99 -19.49 -9.95
N TRP A 162 9.80 -18.57 -10.50
CA TRP A 162 10.86 -17.92 -9.75
C TRP A 162 10.32 -17.17 -8.52
N VAL A 163 9.28 -16.36 -8.66
CA VAL A 163 8.67 -15.60 -7.54
C VAL A 163 8.11 -16.56 -6.49
N ILE A 164 7.41 -17.62 -6.92
CA ILE A 164 6.86 -18.65 -6.04
C ILE A 164 7.96 -19.37 -5.27
N GLY A 165 9.07 -19.72 -5.95
CA GLY A 165 10.24 -20.33 -5.33
C GLY A 165 10.90 -19.43 -4.28
N ARG A 166 11.03 -18.12 -4.56
CA ARG A 166 11.55 -17.12 -3.60
C ARG A 166 10.66 -17.01 -2.36
N CYS A 167 9.34 -17.20 -2.54
CA CYS A 167 8.36 -17.28 -1.45
C CYS A 167 8.26 -18.68 -0.81
N LYS A 168 9.20 -19.60 -1.07
CA LYS A 168 9.24 -20.98 -0.55
C LYS A 168 7.96 -21.78 -0.84
N ASN A 169 7.41 -21.62 -2.06
CA ASN A 169 6.16 -22.26 -2.49
C ASN A 169 4.94 -21.89 -1.63
N ARG A 170 4.97 -20.74 -0.95
CA ARG A 170 3.82 -20.23 -0.19
C ARG A 170 2.96 -19.34 -1.07
N TYR A 171 1.75 -19.81 -1.37
CA TYR A 171 0.74 -19.04 -2.08
C TYR A 171 -0.67 -19.34 -1.57
N HIS A 172 -1.58 -18.41 -1.84
CA HIS A 172 -3.00 -18.51 -1.56
C HIS A 172 -3.80 -17.82 -2.67
N VAL A 173 -5.05 -18.23 -2.88
CA VAL A 173 -5.90 -17.70 -3.97
C VAL A 173 -7.17 -17.10 -3.38
N PHE A 174 -7.48 -15.87 -3.77
CA PHE A 174 -8.72 -15.19 -3.46
C PHE A 174 -9.60 -15.03 -4.70
N ASN A 175 -10.89 -15.29 -4.51
CA ASN A 175 -11.94 -14.76 -5.35
C ASN A 175 -12.63 -13.61 -4.59
N ASN A 176 -12.15 -12.39 -4.79
CA ASN A 176 -12.66 -11.19 -4.10
C ASN A 176 -14.12 -10.84 -4.47
N LYS A 177 -14.72 -11.48 -5.48
CA LYS A 177 -16.16 -11.35 -5.80
C LYS A 177 -17.02 -12.24 -4.89
N GLU A 178 -16.46 -13.33 -4.37
CA GLU A 178 -17.17 -14.30 -3.55
C GLU A 178 -17.14 -13.91 -2.05
N LYS A 179 -17.82 -12.82 -1.70
CA LYS A 179 -17.79 -12.25 -0.34
C LYS A 179 -18.32 -13.18 0.76
N THR A 180 -19.13 -14.18 0.41
CA THR A 180 -19.73 -15.14 1.35
C THR A 180 -18.80 -16.30 1.71
N ASN A 181 -17.74 -16.52 0.92
CA ASN A 181 -16.81 -17.63 1.13
C ASN A 181 -15.80 -17.27 2.23
N THR A 182 -16.20 -17.54 3.47
CA THR A 182 -15.38 -17.27 4.65
C THR A 182 -14.14 -18.17 4.72
N SER A 183 -14.17 -19.34 4.07
CA SER A 183 -13.09 -20.34 4.13
C SER A 183 -11.78 -19.85 3.51
N GLN A 184 -11.84 -18.98 2.50
CA GLN A 184 -10.64 -18.39 1.89
C GLN A 184 -9.80 -17.65 2.94
N VAL A 185 -10.46 -16.90 3.82
CA VAL A 185 -9.79 -16.17 4.90
C VAL A 185 -9.24 -17.13 5.96
N SER A 186 -10.01 -18.14 6.37
CA SER A 186 -9.57 -19.11 7.38
C SER A 186 -8.31 -19.85 6.93
N LEU A 187 -8.32 -20.39 5.69
CA LEU A 187 -7.19 -21.08 5.07
C LEU A 187 -5.97 -20.16 4.87
N LEU A 188 -6.19 -18.88 4.56
CA LEU A 188 -5.09 -17.91 4.50
C LEU A 188 -4.45 -17.72 5.88
N LEU A 189 -5.25 -17.57 6.94
CA LEU A 189 -4.74 -17.36 8.30
C LEU A 189 -3.99 -18.60 8.81
N GLU A 190 -4.44 -19.81 8.49
CA GLU A 190 -3.73 -21.06 8.78
C GLU A 190 -2.35 -21.10 8.09
N LYS A 191 -2.28 -20.75 6.80
CA LYS A 191 -1.00 -20.66 6.08
C LYS A 191 -0.08 -19.59 6.66
N ILE A 192 -0.63 -18.51 7.20
CA ILE A 192 0.15 -17.47 7.90
C ILE A 192 0.68 -18.01 9.24
N ASP A 193 -0.12 -18.76 10.01
CA ASP A 193 0.35 -19.44 11.23
C ASP A 193 1.54 -20.34 10.94
N GLU A 194 1.43 -21.19 9.93
CA GLU A 194 2.52 -22.09 9.50
C GLU A 194 3.77 -21.29 9.13
N MET A 195 3.61 -20.21 8.38
CA MET A 195 4.72 -19.34 8.01
C MET A 195 5.37 -18.69 9.25
N VAL A 196 4.58 -18.20 10.21
CA VAL A 196 5.08 -17.62 11.46
C VAL A 196 5.80 -18.67 12.30
N TRP A 197 5.26 -19.89 12.37
CA TRP A 197 5.88 -21.00 13.07
C TRP A 197 7.24 -21.38 12.47
N HIS A 198 7.35 -21.50 11.15
CA HIS A 198 8.63 -21.68 10.43
C HIS A 198 9.58 -20.49 10.58
N ASN A 199 9.07 -19.34 11.00
CA ASN A 199 9.85 -18.16 11.34
C ASN A 199 10.14 -18.05 12.85
N ASN A 200 9.91 -19.12 13.61
CA ASN A 200 10.12 -19.22 15.05
C ASN A 200 9.31 -18.16 15.84
N GLY A 201 8.13 -17.81 15.36
CA GLY A 201 7.29 -16.77 15.96
C GLY A 201 7.76 -15.33 15.69
N ASN A 202 8.87 -15.15 14.96
CA ASN A 202 9.42 -13.82 14.68
C ASN A 202 8.57 -13.07 13.64
N TYR A 203 8.77 -11.75 13.61
CA TYR A 203 8.24 -10.85 12.60
C TYR A 203 9.39 -10.27 11.77
N TYR A 204 9.05 -9.65 10.65
CA TYR A 204 10.03 -8.92 9.86
C TYR A 204 10.51 -7.68 10.63
N GLU A 205 11.80 -7.68 10.94
CA GLU A 205 12.48 -6.57 11.60
C GLU A 205 12.75 -5.44 10.62
N ILE A 206 12.35 -4.24 11.01
CA ILE A 206 12.63 -3.01 10.28
C ILE A 206 14.02 -2.54 10.68
N ASP A 207 14.85 -2.18 9.71
CA ASP A 207 16.10 -1.49 9.99
C ASP A 207 15.79 -0.11 10.60
N GLU A 208 15.97 0.01 11.92
CA GLU A 208 15.64 1.22 12.66
C GLU A 208 16.48 2.43 12.22
N GLN A 209 17.73 2.22 11.79
CA GLN A 209 18.58 3.31 11.34
C GLN A 209 18.08 3.85 10.01
N ILE A 210 17.82 2.97 9.04
CA ILE A 210 17.21 3.35 7.75
C ILE A 210 15.85 4.04 8.00
N PHE A 211 15.05 3.50 8.92
CA PHE A 211 13.76 4.08 9.26
C PHE A 211 13.85 5.51 9.80
N LYS A 212 14.78 5.77 10.74
CA LYS A 212 15.04 7.10 11.31
C LYS A 212 15.48 8.09 10.23
N ILE A 213 16.47 7.70 9.43
CA ILE A 213 17.02 8.54 8.33
C ILE A 213 15.90 8.94 7.36
N ILE A 214 15.05 8.00 6.95
CA ILE A 214 13.96 8.30 6.01
C ILE A 214 12.94 9.24 6.65
N LYS A 215 12.57 9.03 7.92
CA LYS A 215 11.61 9.89 8.62
C LYS A 215 12.12 11.32 8.80
N GLU A 216 13.39 11.49 9.18
CA GLU A 216 14.02 12.79 9.33
C GLU A 216 14.04 13.54 8.00
N LYS A 217 14.48 12.87 6.92
CA LYS A 217 14.48 13.44 5.57
C LYS A 217 13.07 13.85 5.12
N GLN A 218 12.05 13.04 5.39
CA GLN A 218 10.66 13.39 5.07
C GLN A 218 10.16 14.59 5.88
N ARG A 219 10.54 14.69 7.16
CA ARG A 219 10.22 15.84 8.02
C ARG A 219 10.86 17.12 7.49
N GLU A 220 12.15 17.09 7.15
CA GLU A 220 12.84 18.25 6.56
C GLU A 220 12.18 18.72 5.26
N VAL A 221 11.84 17.77 4.38
CA VAL A 221 11.15 18.09 3.11
C VAL A 221 9.77 18.69 3.38
N ALA A 222 9.01 18.15 4.33
CA ALA A 222 7.70 18.67 4.70
C ALA A 222 7.80 20.08 5.30
N GLU A 223 8.75 20.35 6.18
CA GLU A 223 9.00 21.67 6.76
C GLU A 223 9.40 22.70 5.69
N ARG A 224 10.26 22.32 4.74
CA ARG A 224 10.62 23.17 3.60
C ARG A 224 9.42 23.45 2.70
N ALA A 225 8.58 22.45 2.41
CA ALA A 225 7.37 22.62 1.62
C ALA A 225 6.35 23.53 2.31
N GLN A 226 6.19 23.39 3.64
CA GLN A 226 5.30 24.24 4.43
C GLN A 226 5.77 25.69 4.41
N LYS A 227 7.06 25.96 4.65
CA LYS A 227 7.63 27.32 4.55
C LYS A 227 7.39 27.95 3.17
N ARG A 228 7.52 27.17 2.09
CA ARG A 228 7.23 27.65 0.73
C ARG A 228 5.75 27.98 0.53
N ARG A 229 4.84 27.14 1.03
CA ARG A 229 3.39 27.39 0.97
C ARG A 229 2.99 28.65 1.72
N THR A 230 3.47 28.82 2.96
CA THR A 230 3.19 30.01 3.77
C THR A 230 3.67 31.28 3.08
N ARG A 231 4.89 31.30 2.53
CA ARG A 231 5.42 32.44 1.76
C ARG A 231 4.56 32.77 0.53
N ALA A 232 4.13 31.75 -0.22
CA ALA A 232 3.27 31.94 -1.39
C ALA A 232 1.89 32.48 -1.00
N GLU A 233 1.32 32.04 0.12
CA GLU A 233 0.05 32.55 0.66
C GLU A 233 0.16 33.99 1.17
N GLU A 234 1.27 34.35 1.83
CA GLU A 234 1.55 35.73 2.25
C GLU A 234 1.69 36.66 1.04
N GLN A 235 2.46 36.26 0.03
CA GLN A 235 2.59 37.00 -1.23
C GLN A 235 1.25 37.14 -1.95
N ARG A 236 0.46 36.06 -2.02
CA ARG A 236 -0.89 36.09 -2.60
C ARG A 236 -1.81 37.06 -1.85
N ARG A 237 -1.80 37.02 -0.51
CA ARG A 237 -2.59 37.95 0.33
C ARG A 237 -2.17 39.40 0.08
N HIS A 238 -0.87 39.69 0.10
CA HIS A 238 -0.36 41.02 -0.18
C HIS A 238 -0.75 41.54 -1.58
N MET A 239 -0.67 40.68 -2.59
CA MET A 239 -1.07 41.02 -3.96
C MET A 239 -2.58 41.32 -4.08
N ILE A 240 -3.43 40.53 -3.41
CA ILE A 240 -4.88 40.78 -3.36
C ILE A 240 -5.17 42.16 -2.74
N THR A 241 -4.51 42.50 -1.63
CA THR A 241 -4.65 43.81 -0.99
C THR A 241 -4.23 44.95 -1.92
N LEU A 242 -3.13 44.80 -2.65
CA LEU A 242 -2.68 45.80 -3.63
C LEU A 242 -3.68 45.99 -4.77
N ILE A 243 -4.28 44.90 -5.27
CA ILE A 243 -5.29 44.95 -6.35
C ILE A 243 -6.56 45.63 -5.85
N GLN A 244 -7.06 45.29 -4.66
CA GLN A 244 -8.24 45.92 -4.07
C GLN A 244 -8.02 47.41 -3.80
N GLY A 245 -6.85 47.78 -3.26
CA GLY A 245 -6.48 49.19 -3.06
C GLY A 245 -6.47 49.99 -4.37
N LYS A 246 -5.89 49.42 -5.44
CA LYS A 246 -5.89 50.04 -6.79
C LYS A 246 -7.27 50.12 -7.43
N CYS A 247 -8.15 49.15 -7.16
CA CYS A 247 -9.52 49.13 -7.68
C CYS A 247 -10.38 50.21 -6.99
N ASN A 248 -10.25 50.35 -5.66
CA ASN A 248 -10.93 51.39 -4.90
C ASN A 248 -10.48 52.80 -5.30
N SER A 249 -9.17 53.04 -5.46
CA SER A 249 -8.66 54.35 -5.88
C SER A 249 -9.10 54.73 -7.29
N ARG A 250 -9.26 53.75 -8.18
CA ARG A 250 -9.73 53.96 -9.55
C ARG A 250 -11.24 54.23 -9.61
N CYS A 251 -12.05 53.56 -8.79
CA CYS A 251 -13.49 53.85 -8.69
C CYS A 251 -13.78 55.23 -8.08
N THR A 252 -12.98 55.67 -7.10
CA THR A 252 -13.13 57.03 -6.55
C THR A 252 -12.77 58.11 -7.57
N GLN A 253 -11.80 57.84 -8.45
CA GLN A 253 -11.40 58.78 -9.52
C GLN A 253 -12.47 58.89 -10.62
N THR A 254 -13.04 57.77 -11.08
CA THR A 254 -14.14 57.80 -12.06
C THR A 254 -15.40 58.45 -11.51
N ASN A 255 -15.73 58.26 -10.22
CA ASN A 255 -16.84 58.96 -9.59
C ASN A 255 -16.56 60.46 -9.41
N SER A 256 -15.31 60.90 -9.22
CA SER A 256 -14.99 62.33 -9.18
C SER A 256 -14.98 63.00 -10.56
N GLU A 257 -14.65 62.26 -11.63
CA GLU A 257 -14.68 62.77 -13.00
C GLU A 257 -16.11 62.84 -13.56
N GLU A 258 -17.01 61.91 -13.20
CA GLU A 258 -18.45 62.02 -13.53
C GLU A 258 -19.14 63.19 -12.80
N TYR A 259 -18.72 63.52 -11.57
CA TYR A 259 -19.25 64.70 -10.85
C TYR A 259 -18.68 66.04 -11.36
N ALA A 260 -17.48 66.05 -11.95
CA ALA A 260 -16.89 67.27 -12.52
C ALA A 260 -17.55 67.69 -13.86
N PHE A 261 -18.19 66.75 -14.58
CA PHE A 261 -18.88 67.06 -15.84
C PHE A 261 -20.28 67.70 -15.64
N CYS A 262 -20.81 67.72 -14.41
CA CYS A 262 -22.12 68.30 -14.09
C CYS A 262 -22.07 69.75 -13.57
N GLN A 263 -20.89 70.37 -13.46
CA GLN A 263 -20.74 71.75 -12.94
C GLN A 263 -20.17 72.77 -13.93
N VAL A 264 -20.11 72.43 -15.23
CA VAL A 264 -19.68 73.37 -16.29
C VAL A 264 -20.75 73.55 -17.38
N GLY A 265 -22.02 73.34 -17.03
CA GLY A 265 -23.19 73.62 -17.88
C GLY A 265 -23.79 74.98 -17.59
#